data_AF-A0A1I4E4N4-F1
#
_entry.id   AF-A0A1I4E4N4-F1
#
_cell.length_a   1.000
_cell.length_b   1.000
_cell.length_c   1.000
_cell.angle_alpha   90.00
_cell.angle_beta   90.00
_cell.angle_gamma   90.00
#
_symmetry.space_group_name_H-M   'P 1'
#
loop_
_entity.id
_entity.type
_entity.pdbx_description
1 polymer ?
#
loop_
_entity_poly.entity_id
_entity_poly.type
_entity_poly.pdbx_seq_one_letter_code
_entity_poly.pdbx_strand_id
1 'polypeptide(L)'
;MDLRLRINIELAKATNYLILGNWSDLISYKLSDAGVPVVRVPDDTSLGYSVYALNVAESTVGASPAGAGSSEWRLVESAEFIYMQAAYIERLQAAIVTAERIEALNIRTSLLEVLEGAKVGGFDIGSGRIGKTQDGDDPSNNGLSLYNEFIKFSNAYASVFLGTNVLSGTTGTSAMMRLINNHAGGYGSKWGAIISVSGNESVDGSNPNIAVDIQNGVVNGFRMQVRPVNINNSPFFGAYTFGNETVLVVYASNTSSVTLPSNPQVGDIRYIIGVNNHNVLLIGSSSRQIKPGHVSPVNSVSIIGQSSSYPGSKFVIWDGNYWLLLSI
;
A
#
# COMPACT_ATOMS: atom_id res chain seq x y z
N MET A 1 43.42 -5.94 -2.53
CA MET A 1 43.52 -6.93 -3.62
C MET A 1 42.37 -7.89 -3.41
N ASP A 2 41.32 -7.73 -4.20
CA ASP A 2 40.00 -8.32 -3.99
C ASP A 2 39.91 -9.63 -4.78
N LEU A 3 39.98 -10.76 -4.08
CA LEU A 3 40.02 -12.10 -4.67
C LEU A 3 38.57 -12.62 -4.77
N ARG A 4 37.94 -12.38 -5.93
CA ARG A 4 36.64 -12.97 -6.27
C ARG A 4 36.82 -14.44 -6.62
N LEU A 5 36.55 -15.34 -5.67
CA LEU A 5 36.40 -16.76 -5.96
C LEU A 5 35.08 -16.95 -6.74
N ARG A 6 35.17 -17.29 -8.03
CA ARG A 6 34.04 -17.89 -8.75
C ARG A 6 34.00 -19.36 -8.38
N ILE A 7 33.01 -19.78 -7.59
CA ILE A 7 32.68 -21.19 -7.46
C ILE A 7 31.81 -21.53 -8.67
N ASN A 8 32.43 -22.11 -9.70
CA ASN A 8 31.65 -22.84 -10.69
C ASN A 8 31.03 -24.03 -9.97
N ILE A 9 29.72 -23.99 -9.74
CA ILE A 9 28.99 -25.21 -9.47
C ILE A 9 28.99 -25.97 -10.79
N GLU A 10 30.02 -26.81 -10.99
CA GLU A 10 29.86 -27.94 -11.88
C GLU A 10 28.68 -28.73 -11.30
N LEU A 11 27.51 -28.61 -11.92
CA LEU A 11 26.49 -29.66 -11.84
C LEU A 11 27.27 -30.96 -12.03
N ALA A 12 27.23 -31.82 -11.01
CA ALA A 12 28.02 -33.04 -10.92
C ALA A 12 28.21 -33.62 -12.33
N LYS A 13 29.47 -33.66 -12.80
CA LYS A 13 29.84 -34.27 -14.07
C LYS A 13 29.04 -35.54 -14.19
N ALA A 14 28.25 -35.66 -15.27
CA ALA A 14 27.38 -36.79 -15.51
C ALA A 14 28.19 -38.07 -15.24
N THR A 15 27.96 -38.67 -14.08
CA THR A 15 28.56 -39.94 -13.75
C THR A 15 28.05 -40.91 -14.79
N ASN A 16 28.94 -41.72 -15.37
CA ASN A 16 28.65 -42.75 -16.38
C ASN A 16 27.77 -43.90 -15.85
N TYR A 17 26.93 -43.64 -14.84
CA TYR A 17 25.93 -44.53 -14.29
C TYR A 17 24.57 -44.04 -14.75
N LEU A 18 23.95 -44.80 -15.65
CA LEU A 18 22.55 -44.61 -16.00
C LEU A 18 21.69 -45.01 -14.80
N ILE A 19 20.93 -44.06 -14.26
CA ILE A 19 19.76 -44.35 -13.44
C ILE A 19 18.77 -45.01 -14.40
N LEU A 20 18.57 -46.32 -14.25
CA LEU A 20 17.85 -47.12 -15.23
C LEU A 20 16.42 -46.60 -15.45
N GLY A 21 16.12 -46.23 -16.69
CA GLY A 21 14.78 -45.90 -17.19
C GLY A 21 14.08 -47.10 -17.85
N ASN A 22 14.72 -48.26 -17.91
CA ASN A 22 14.18 -49.50 -18.47
C ASN A 22 14.66 -50.69 -17.62
N TRP A 23 13.76 -51.48 -17.04
CA TRP A 23 14.09 -52.51 -16.07
C TRP A 23 13.58 -53.89 -16.51
N SER A 24 14.50 -54.85 -16.61
CA SER A 24 14.23 -56.27 -16.82
C SER A 24 14.72 -57.04 -15.60
N ASP A 25 13.98 -58.10 -15.24
CA ASP A 25 14.32 -59.12 -14.24
C ASP A 25 15.61 -59.92 -14.56
N LEU A 26 16.20 -59.69 -15.73
CA LEU A 26 17.41 -60.34 -16.19
C LEU A 26 18.70 -59.53 -15.91
N ILE A 27 18.61 -58.33 -15.32
CA ILE A 27 19.75 -57.43 -15.15
C ILE A 27 20.28 -57.48 -13.71
N SER A 28 21.59 -57.68 -13.53
CA SER A 28 22.25 -57.60 -12.22
C SER A 28 22.61 -56.15 -11.85
N TYR A 29 22.61 -55.81 -10.56
CA TYR A 29 23.03 -54.48 -10.04
C TYR A 29 24.07 -54.59 -8.92
N LYS A 30 24.83 -53.51 -8.68
CA LYS A 30 25.71 -53.32 -7.51
C LYS A 30 25.25 -52.13 -6.68
N LEU A 31 25.28 -52.22 -5.35
CA LEU A 31 25.05 -51.07 -4.48
C LEU A 31 26.35 -50.24 -4.34
N SER A 32 26.26 -48.93 -4.56
CA SER A 32 27.35 -47.99 -4.23
C SER A 32 27.57 -47.91 -2.71
N ASP A 33 28.66 -47.27 -2.28
CA ASP A 33 28.93 -47.04 -0.85
C ASP A 33 27.82 -46.22 -0.17
N ALA A 34 27.02 -45.50 -0.96
CA ALA A 34 25.83 -44.79 -0.51
C ALA A 34 24.54 -45.64 -0.62
N GLY A 35 24.61 -46.94 -0.90
CA GLY A 35 23.46 -47.83 -1.04
C GLY A 35 22.62 -47.62 -2.30
N VAL A 36 23.18 -47.02 -3.36
CA VAL A 36 22.45 -46.79 -4.64
C VAL A 36 22.75 -47.91 -5.62
N PRO A 37 21.74 -48.57 -6.23
CA PRO A 37 21.96 -49.57 -7.25
C PRO A 37 22.50 -48.94 -8.55
N VAL A 38 23.60 -49.49 -9.06
CA VAL A 38 24.20 -49.13 -10.35
C VAL A 38 24.28 -50.38 -11.24
N VAL A 39 24.13 -50.18 -12.56
CA VAL A 39 24.25 -51.25 -13.55
C VAL A 39 25.37 -51.00 -14.55
N ARG A 40 25.90 -52.08 -15.12
CA ARG A 40 26.94 -52.07 -16.14
C ARG A 40 26.32 -51.73 -17.49
N VAL A 41 26.90 -50.78 -18.22
CA VAL A 41 26.61 -50.55 -19.65
C VAL A 41 27.81 -51.07 -20.45
N PRO A 42 27.62 -51.95 -21.45
CA PRO A 42 28.69 -52.35 -22.36
C PRO A 42 29.20 -51.15 -23.18
N ASP A 43 30.52 -51.05 -23.30
CA ASP A 43 31.21 -49.97 -23.99
C ASP A 43 31.30 -50.30 -25.48
N ASP A 44 30.37 -49.78 -26.28
CA ASP A 44 30.37 -50.02 -27.73
C ASP A 44 29.98 -48.75 -28.50
N THR A 45 30.78 -47.67 -28.43
CA THR A 45 30.87 -46.74 -29.58
C THR A 45 32.25 -46.08 -29.74
N SER A 46 32.66 -45.95 -31.00
CA SER A 46 33.91 -45.43 -31.55
C SER A 46 34.10 -43.91 -31.45
N LEU A 47 33.60 -43.26 -30.40
CA LEU A 47 33.60 -41.79 -30.27
C LEU A 47 34.54 -41.29 -29.16
N GLY A 48 35.84 -41.49 -29.36
CA GLY A 48 36.85 -40.46 -29.13
C GLY A 48 37.03 -39.81 -27.76
N TYR A 49 36.67 -40.44 -26.63
CA TYR A 49 37.09 -39.96 -25.30
C TYR A 49 37.58 -41.09 -24.40
N SER A 50 38.72 -40.85 -23.75
CA SER A 50 39.40 -41.76 -22.84
C SER A 50 38.77 -41.74 -21.45
N VAL A 51 38.38 -42.92 -20.97
CA VAL A 51 37.85 -43.14 -19.61
C VAL A 51 38.87 -43.97 -18.82
N TYR A 52 39.12 -43.54 -17.58
CA TYR A 52 39.96 -44.25 -16.60
C TYR A 52 39.54 -45.71 -16.50
N ALA A 53 40.50 -46.62 -16.67
CA ALA A 53 40.30 -48.05 -16.48
C ALA A 53 39.98 -48.33 -15.01
N LEU A 54 38.71 -48.59 -14.71
CA LEU A 54 38.32 -49.22 -13.46
C LEU A 54 38.58 -50.73 -13.66
N ASN A 55 39.60 -51.27 -12.99
CA ASN A 55 39.79 -52.72 -12.94
C ASN A 55 38.62 -53.33 -12.16
N VAL A 56 37.64 -53.88 -12.87
CA VAL A 56 36.50 -54.60 -12.30
C VAL A 56 36.68 -56.07 -12.62
N ALA A 57 36.66 -56.92 -11.59
CA ALA A 57 36.73 -58.37 -11.76
C ALA A 57 35.49 -58.90 -12.50
N GLU A 58 35.69 -59.86 -13.39
CA GLU A 58 34.61 -60.58 -14.07
C GLU A 58 33.82 -61.42 -13.06
N SER A 59 32.49 -61.28 -13.05
CA SER A 59 31.60 -62.14 -12.26
C SER A 59 30.86 -63.08 -13.19
N THR A 60 30.92 -64.38 -12.90
CA THR A 60 30.16 -65.41 -13.60
C THR A 60 28.68 -65.29 -13.22
N VAL A 61 27.79 -65.35 -14.21
CA VAL A 61 26.33 -65.34 -14.00
C VAL A 61 25.95 -66.53 -13.10
N GLY A 62 25.25 -66.27 -11.99
CA GLY A 62 24.65 -67.31 -11.15
C GLY A 62 25.46 -67.83 -9.96
N ALA A 63 26.60 -67.24 -9.62
CA ALA A 63 27.28 -67.54 -8.35
C ALA A 63 26.62 -66.78 -7.19
N SER A 64 25.85 -67.48 -6.35
CA SER A 64 25.33 -66.92 -5.09
C SER A 64 26.46 -66.86 -4.05
N PRO A 65 26.70 -65.73 -3.35
CA PRO A 65 27.80 -65.66 -2.40
C PRO A 65 27.46 -66.38 -1.10
N ALA A 66 28.18 -67.45 -0.82
CA ALA A 66 28.35 -67.95 0.54
C ALA A 66 29.36 -67.02 1.26
N GLY A 67 28.88 -66.16 2.16
CA GLY A 67 29.72 -65.46 3.13
C GLY A 67 29.49 -63.95 3.21
N ALA A 68 29.31 -63.46 4.43
CA ALA A 68 29.14 -62.04 4.72
C ALA A 68 30.39 -61.24 4.34
N GLY A 69 30.26 -60.29 3.40
CA GLY A 69 31.28 -59.26 3.14
C GLY A 69 31.57 -58.92 1.67
N SER A 70 31.06 -59.65 0.68
CA SER A 70 31.34 -59.34 -0.74
C SER A 70 30.31 -58.39 -1.35
N SER A 71 30.76 -57.22 -1.80
CA SER A 71 29.98 -56.27 -2.60
C SER A 71 29.85 -56.76 -4.05
N GLU A 72 29.11 -57.85 -4.25
CA GLU A 72 28.93 -58.53 -5.53
C GLU A 72 27.53 -58.29 -6.12
N TRP A 73 27.44 -58.47 -7.44
CA TRP A 73 26.26 -58.21 -8.27
C TRP A 73 25.12 -59.18 -7.92
N ARG A 74 23.89 -58.67 -7.74
CA ARG A 74 22.70 -59.47 -7.39
C ARG A 74 21.60 -59.41 -8.46
N LEU A 75 20.83 -60.49 -8.58
CA LEU A 75 19.62 -60.57 -9.40
C LEU A 75 18.47 -59.81 -8.71
N VAL A 76 17.66 -59.09 -9.48
CA VAL A 76 16.55 -58.29 -8.95
C VAL A 76 15.38 -59.20 -8.57
N GLU A 77 15.09 -59.28 -7.28
CA GLU A 77 13.89 -59.97 -6.76
C GLU A 77 12.74 -58.97 -6.51
N SER A 78 11.49 -59.44 -6.60
CA SER A 78 10.29 -58.58 -6.61
C SER A 78 10.06 -57.76 -5.32
N ALA A 79 10.60 -58.19 -4.17
CA ALA A 79 10.51 -57.43 -2.93
C ALA A 79 11.59 -56.33 -2.86
N GLU A 80 12.79 -56.60 -3.37
CA GLU A 80 13.87 -55.62 -3.47
C GLU A 80 13.46 -54.44 -4.36
N PHE A 81 12.65 -54.69 -5.39
CA PHE A 81 12.03 -53.68 -6.25
C PHE A 81 11.25 -52.60 -5.49
N ILE A 82 10.42 -52.99 -4.51
CA ILE A 82 9.61 -52.05 -3.72
C ILE A 82 10.50 -51.18 -2.85
N TYR A 83 11.52 -51.78 -2.20
CA TYR A 83 12.45 -51.05 -1.35
C TYR A 83 13.35 -50.08 -2.14
N MET A 84 13.74 -50.43 -3.36
CA MET A 84 14.55 -49.56 -4.23
C MET A 84 13.77 -48.34 -4.75
N GLN A 85 12.51 -48.52 -5.14
CA GLN A 85 11.65 -47.40 -5.55
C GLN A 85 11.38 -46.46 -4.36
N ALA A 86 11.14 -47.02 -3.17
CA ALA A 86 10.98 -46.25 -1.94
C ALA A 86 12.23 -45.43 -1.62
N ALA A 87 13.43 -46.03 -1.69
CA ALA A 87 14.69 -45.33 -1.41
C ALA A 87 15.00 -44.19 -2.42
N TYR A 88 14.60 -44.34 -3.69
CA TYR A 88 14.76 -43.29 -4.70
C TYR A 88 13.76 -42.14 -4.50
N ILE A 89 12.51 -42.46 -4.15
CA ILE A 89 11.48 -41.46 -3.79
C ILE A 89 11.90 -40.72 -2.51
N GLU A 90 12.43 -41.43 -1.50
CA GLU A 90 12.95 -40.83 -0.26
C GLU A 90 14.11 -39.87 -0.54
N ARG A 91 15.00 -40.19 -1.49
CA ARG A 91 16.10 -39.29 -1.89
C ARG A 91 15.65 -38.09 -2.70
N LEU A 92 14.62 -38.22 -3.53
CA LEU A 92 14.01 -37.09 -4.23
C LEU A 92 13.19 -36.21 -3.28
N GLN A 93 12.64 -36.79 -2.21
CA GLN A 93 12.07 -36.10 -1.05
C GLN A 93 13.17 -35.68 -0.06
N ALA A 94 14.22 -35.03 -0.57
CA ALA A 94 15.30 -34.53 0.28
C ALA A 94 14.72 -33.59 1.36
N ALA A 95 14.89 -33.97 2.63
CA ALA A 95 14.38 -33.19 3.76
C ALA A 95 15.03 -31.81 3.88
N ILE A 96 16.25 -31.64 3.35
CA ILE A 96 17.01 -30.38 3.36
C ILE A 96 17.74 -30.21 2.02
N VAL A 97 17.58 -29.04 1.40
CA VAL A 97 18.36 -28.60 0.24
C VAL A 97 19.15 -27.36 0.65
N THR A 98 20.48 -27.43 0.63
CA THR A 98 21.36 -26.27 0.85
C THR A 98 21.99 -25.88 -0.49
N ALA A 99 21.67 -24.69 -0.98
CA ALA A 99 22.16 -24.19 -2.28
C ALA A 99 22.36 -22.67 -2.22
N GLU A 100 23.32 -22.15 -3.02
CA GLU A 100 23.52 -20.71 -3.18
C GLU A 100 22.38 -20.05 -3.98
N ARG A 101 21.80 -20.80 -4.93
CA ARG A 101 20.70 -20.32 -5.78
C ARG A 101 19.74 -21.46 -6.13
N ILE A 102 18.45 -21.19 -6.02
CA ILE A 102 17.36 -22.06 -6.48
C ILE A 102 16.59 -21.29 -7.56
N GLU A 103 16.65 -21.76 -8.80
CA GLU A 103 15.85 -21.22 -9.91
C GLU A 103 14.72 -22.20 -10.23
N ALA A 104 13.48 -21.78 -9.94
CA ALA A 104 12.30 -22.59 -10.20
C ALA A 104 11.17 -21.69 -10.73
N LEU A 105 10.38 -22.19 -11.68
CA LEU A 105 9.21 -21.46 -12.19
C LEU A 105 8.15 -21.27 -11.11
N ASN A 106 7.95 -22.26 -10.25
CA ASN A 106 7.00 -22.24 -9.16
C ASN A 106 7.62 -22.88 -7.91
N ILE A 107 7.52 -22.20 -6.78
CA ILE A 107 7.84 -22.76 -5.46
C ILE A 107 6.54 -22.81 -4.67
N ARG A 108 6.14 -24.01 -4.28
CA ARG A 108 5.01 -24.23 -3.37
C ARG A 108 5.58 -24.61 -2.01
N THR A 109 5.40 -23.76 -1.02
CA THR A 109 5.81 -24.01 0.36
C THR A 109 4.70 -23.59 1.31
N SER A 110 4.58 -24.29 2.44
CA SER A 110 3.68 -23.90 3.53
C SER A 110 4.28 -22.80 4.40
N LEU A 111 5.62 -22.74 4.51
CA LEU A 111 6.35 -21.76 5.29
C LEU A 111 7.52 -21.22 4.46
N LEU A 112 7.72 -19.91 4.48
CA LEU A 112 8.88 -19.25 3.91
C LEU A 112 9.49 -18.32 4.96
N GLU A 113 10.60 -18.75 5.53
CA GLU A 113 11.42 -17.89 6.39
C GLU A 113 12.48 -17.21 5.53
N VAL A 114 12.54 -15.88 5.60
CA VAL A 114 13.48 -15.07 4.83
C VAL A 114 14.38 -14.31 5.79
N LEU A 115 15.68 -14.42 5.56
CA LEU A 115 16.68 -13.80 6.42
C LEU A 115 16.65 -12.26 6.29
N GLU A 116 16.99 -11.58 7.38
CA GLU A 116 17.21 -10.13 7.35
C GLU A 116 18.33 -9.75 6.37
N GLY A 117 18.12 -8.68 5.60
CA GLY A 117 18.99 -8.23 4.53
C GLY A 117 18.68 -8.86 3.17
N ALA A 118 17.84 -9.89 3.10
CA ALA A 118 17.40 -10.45 1.84
C ALA A 118 16.31 -9.59 1.17
N LYS A 119 15.97 -9.94 -0.08
CA LYS A 119 14.92 -9.27 -0.85
C LYS A 119 13.87 -10.26 -1.32
N VAL A 120 12.60 -9.88 -1.25
CA VAL A 120 11.47 -10.62 -1.84
C VAL A 120 10.73 -9.70 -2.79
N GLY A 121 10.62 -10.07 -4.07
CA GLY A 121 9.95 -9.24 -5.07
C GLY A 121 10.56 -7.82 -5.23
N GLY A 122 11.85 -7.65 -4.90
CA GLY A 122 12.54 -6.35 -4.90
C GLY A 122 12.39 -5.52 -3.62
N PHE A 123 11.57 -5.95 -2.67
CA PHE A 123 11.42 -5.34 -1.35
C PHE A 123 12.49 -5.84 -0.39
N ASP A 124 13.05 -4.92 0.41
CA ASP A 124 14.03 -5.27 1.44
C ASP A 124 13.32 -5.92 2.64
N ILE A 125 13.87 -7.01 3.15
CA ILE A 125 13.39 -7.70 4.35
C ILE A 125 14.34 -7.38 5.50
N GLY A 126 13.85 -6.80 6.58
CA GLY A 126 14.71 -6.52 7.74
C GLY A 126 14.09 -5.56 8.73
N SER A 127 14.66 -5.51 9.94
CA SER A 127 14.27 -4.58 11.01
C SER A 127 12.74 -4.46 11.19
N GLY A 128 12.05 -5.60 11.20
CA GLY A 128 10.60 -5.68 11.41
C GLY A 128 9.74 -5.12 10.27
N ARG A 129 10.27 -5.06 9.03
CA ARG A 129 9.51 -4.57 7.87
C ARG A 129 9.75 -5.38 6.59
N ILE A 130 8.80 -5.25 5.67
CA ILE A 130 8.96 -5.56 4.25
C ILE A 130 8.88 -4.26 3.46
N GLY A 131 9.95 -3.87 2.79
CA GLY A 131 10.00 -2.70 1.93
C GLY A 131 11.08 -1.69 2.30
N LYS A 132 10.92 -0.44 1.89
CA LYS A 132 12.00 0.54 1.95
C LYS A 132 12.33 0.96 3.39
N THR A 133 13.63 1.11 3.67
CA THR A 133 14.11 1.77 4.88
C THR A 133 13.81 3.26 4.80
N GLN A 134 13.28 3.85 5.86
CA GLN A 134 13.28 5.30 6.01
C GLN A 134 13.50 5.62 7.49
N ASP A 135 14.61 6.28 7.78
CA ASP A 135 14.90 6.77 9.12
C ASP A 135 14.04 8.02 9.38
N GLY A 136 13.04 7.88 10.24
CA GLY A 136 12.16 8.97 10.66
C GLY A 136 11.31 9.59 9.53
N ASP A 137 11.15 10.91 9.59
CA ASP A 137 10.38 11.72 8.63
C ASP A 137 11.21 12.10 7.39
N ASP A 138 12.42 11.55 7.22
CA ASP A 138 13.34 11.93 6.13
C ASP A 138 12.75 11.53 4.77
N PRO A 139 12.34 12.50 3.92
CA PRO A 139 11.63 12.21 2.69
C PRO A 139 12.47 11.48 1.63
N SER A 140 13.78 11.37 1.82
CA SER A 140 14.71 10.87 0.78
C SER A 140 14.50 9.42 0.33
N ASN A 141 13.77 8.60 1.09
CA ASN A 141 13.51 7.20 0.75
C ASN A 141 12.07 7.00 0.23
N ASN A 142 11.96 7.01 -1.10
CA ASN A 142 10.70 6.79 -1.81
C ASN A 142 10.29 5.31 -1.78
N GLY A 143 9.06 5.00 -1.39
CA GLY A 143 8.49 3.67 -1.59
C GLY A 143 7.39 3.26 -0.62
N LEU A 144 7.09 1.96 -0.68
CA LEU A 144 6.16 1.25 0.19
C LEU A 144 6.96 0.50 1.28
N SER A 145 6.43 0.50 2.49
CA SER A 145 6.91 -0.32 3.60
C SER A 145 5.75 -0.84 4.44
N LEU A 146 5.81 -2.13 4.77
CA LEU A 146 4.90 -2.83 5.68
C LEU A 146 5.66 -3.07 6.99
N TYR A 147 5.26 -2.38 8.05
CA TYR A 147 5.74 -2.60 9.41
C TYR A 147 4.73 -3.46 10.18
N ASN A 148 5.15 -4.00 11.33
CA ASN A 148 4.26 -4.77 12.21
C ASN A 148 3.02 -3.99 12.65
N GLU A 149 3.12 -2.66 12.84
CA GLU A 149 2.04 -1.82 13.37
C GLU A 149 1.36 -0.95 12.31
N PHE A 150 1.99 -0.70 11.16
CA PHE A 150 1.46 0.20 10.14
C PHE A 150 1.98 -0.08 8.73
N ILE A 151 1.22 0.35 7.73
CA ILE A 151 1.66 0.47 6.33
C ILE A 151 2.01 1.92 6.03
N LYS A 152 3.00 2.10 5.15
CA LYS A 152 3.50 3.41 4.74
C LYS A 152 3.72 3.50 3.24
N PHE A 153 3.32 4.63 2.67
CA PHE A 153 3.69 5.06 1.31
C PHE A 153 4.36 6.43 1.43
N SER A 154 5.56 6.59 0.88
CA SER A 154 6.27 7.87 0.96
C SER A 154 7.06 8.21 -0.30
N ASN A 155 7.30 9.50 -0.47
CA ASN A 155 8.32 10.04 -1.36
C ASN A 155 8.98 11.28 -0.73
N ALA A 156 9.84 11.94 -1.51
CA ALA A 156 10.58 13.17 -1.17
C ALA A 156 9.74 14.33 -0.63
N TYR A 157 8.41 14.30 -0.77
CA TYR A 157 7.54 15.42 -0.45
C TYR A 157 6.26 15.04 0.27
N ALA A 158 5.82 13.80 0.17
CA ALA A 158 4.55 13.37 0.71
C ALA A 158 4.64 11.98 1.30
N SER A 159 3.82 11.72 2.30
CA SER A 159 3.75 10.42 2.95
C SER A 159 2.37 10.17 3.55
N VAL A 160 1.96 8.91 3.49
CA VAL A 160 0.74 8.38 4.11
C VAL A 160 1.14 7.21 4.98
N PHE A 161 0.68 7.24 6.23
CA PHE A 161 0.85 6.16 7.20
C PHE A 161 -0.52 5.75 7.72
N LEU A 162 -0.78 4.45 7.82
CA LEU A 162 -2.02 3.88 8.32
C LEU A 162 -1.71 2.66 9.20
N GLY A 163 -2.19 2.64 10.44
CA GLY A 163 -1.91 1.55 11.37
C GLY A 163 -2.33 1.82 12.80
N THR A 164 -1.87 1.01 13.74
CA THR A 164 -2.20 1.17 15.17
C THR A 164 -1.33 2.20 15.89
N ASN A 165 -0.17 2.55 15.30
CA ASN A 165 0.71 3.58 15.82
C ASN A 165 1.61 4.15 14.73
N VAL A 166 1.28 5.34 14.23
CA VAL A 166 2.04 6.00 13.14
C VAL A 166 2.90 7.18 13.58
N LEU A 167 2.92 7.49 14.88
CA LEU A 167 3.78 8.52 15.45
C LEU A 167 5.07 7.90 15.99
N SER A 168 6.13 8.71 16.11
CA SER A 168 7.34 8.27 16.79
C SER A 168 7.03 7.93 18.24
N GLY A 169 7.48 6.76 18.72
CA GLY A 169 7.23 6.28 20.09
C GLY A 169 7.83 7.13 21.23
N THR A 170 8.45 8.27 20.92
CA THR A 170 9.17 9.11 21.88
C THR A 170 8.29 10.06 22.69
N THR A 171 7.02 10.24 22.32
CA THR A 171 6.14 11.28 22.92
C THR A 171 4.97 10.74 23.74
N GLY A 172 4.82 9.41 23.89
CA GLY A 172 3.66 8.82 24.58
C GLY A 172 2.32 9.07 23.87
N THR A 173 2.36 9.54 22.63
CA THR A 173 1.19 9.81 21.78
C THR A 173 1.12 8.78 20.67
N SER A 174 -0.08 8.26 20.40
CA SER A 174 -0.34 7.42 19.23
C SER A 174 -1.26 8.14 18.25
N ALA A 175 -1.16 7.78 16.97
CA ALA A 175 -2.14 8.12 15.97
C ALA A 175 -2.36 6.92 15.06
N MET A 176 -3.55 6.83 14.46
CA MET A 176 -3.89 5.76 13.52
C MET A 176 -3.55 6.11 12.07
N MET A 177 -3.47 7.40 11.76
CA MET A 177 -3.23 7.93 10.42
C MET A 177 -2.40 9.20 10.48
N ARG A 178 -1.47 9.33 9.53
CA ARG A 178 -0.69 10.55 9.32
C ARG A 178 -0.56 10.80 7.83
N LEU A 179 -0.98 11.99 7.40
CA LEU A 179 -0.93 12.45 6.02
C LEU A 179 -0.03 13.69 5.97
N ILE A 180 0.99 13.66 5.11
CA ILE A 180 1.93 14.77 4.92
C ILE A 180 2.00 15.06 3.43
N ASN A 181 1.90 16.34 3.06
CA ASN A 181 2.09 16.81 1.70
C ASN A 181 2.82 18.16 1.71
N ASN A 182 4.14 18.10 1.56
CA ASN A 182 5.08 19.21 1.61
C ASN A 182 5.65 19.55 0.22
N HIS A 183 5.02 19.08 -0.85
CA HIS A 183 5.51 19.31 -2.21
C HIS A 183 5.70 20.81 -2.49
N ALA A 184 6.91 21.24 -2.84
CA ALA A 184 7.19 22.65 -3.13
C ALA A 184 6.54 23.09 -4.47
N GLY A 185 6.37 24.40 -4.68
CA GLY A 185 5.62 25.07 -5.76
C GLY A 185 5.42 24.33 -7.10
N GLY A 186 4.22 24.45 -7.68
CA GLY A 186 3.95 24.06 -9.09
C GLY A 186 2.54 23.52 -9.37
N TYR A 187 1.83 23.01 -8.36
CA TYR A 187 0.54 22.34 -8.54
C TYR A 187 -0.53 22.97 -7.62
N GLY A 188 -1.25 23.98 -8.14
CA GLY A 188 -2.53 24.51 -7.61
C GLY A 188 -2.79 24.40 -6.10
N SER A 189 -4.03 24.03 -5.75
CA SER A 189 -4.43 23.73 -4.37
C SER A 189 -3.80 22.42 -3.90
N LYS A 190 -3.31 22.38 -2.66
CA LYS A 190 -2.77 21.18 -2.04
C LYS A 190 -3.78 20.58 -1.08
N TRP A 191 -3.98 19.28 -1.21
CA TRP A 191 -4.92 18.53 -0.39
C TRP A 191 -4.14 17.54 0.47
N GLY A 192 -4.52 17.44 1.75
CA GLY A 192 -4.11 16.33 2.62
C GLY A 192 -4.99 15.10 2.40
N ALA A 193 -6.31 15.31 2.40
CA ALA A 193 -7.32 14.31 2.08
C ALA A 193 -8.48 14.96 1.31
N ILE A 194 -9.08 14.20 0.39
CA ILE A 194 -10.37 14.51 -0.22
C ILE A 194 -11.30 13.35 0.13
N ILE A 195 -12.37 13.62 0.88
CA ILE A 195 -13.34 12.62 1.32
C ILE A 195 -14.69 12.99 0.70
N SER A 196 -15.17 12.16 -0.21
CA SER A 196 -16.45 12.36 -0.90
C SER A 196 -17.35 11.15 -0.64
N VAL A 197 -18.53 11.40 -0.09
CA VAL A 197 -19.55 10.38 0.18
C VAL A 197 -20.84 10.83 -0.49
N SER A 198 -21.44 9.94 -1.28
CA SER A 198 -22.62 10.22 -2.09
C SER A 198 -23.48 8.97 -2.24
N GLY A 199 -24.75 9.15 -2.63
CA GLY A 199 -25.67 8.05 -2.90
C GLY A 199 -26.98 8.15 -2.12
N ASN A 200 -26.95 8.79 -0.96
CA ASN A 200 -28.20 9.18 -0.28
C ASN A 200 -28.68 10.54 -0.78
N GLU A 201 -29.96 10.61 -1.13
CA GLU A 201 -30.64 11.81 -1.62
C GLU A 201 -31.11 12.72 -0.48
N SER A 202 -31.29 12.16 0.72
CA SER A 202 -31.77 12.89 1.90
C SER A 202 -30.66 13.72 2.52
N VAL A 203 -30.70 15.03 2.26
CA VAL A 203 -29.82 16.04 2.84
C VAL A 203 -30.35 16.59 4.18
N ASP A 204 -31.55 16.18 4.60
CA ASP A 204 -32.27 16.64 5.80
C ASP A 204 -31.80 16.00 7.11
N GLY A 205 -30.69 15.24 7.09
CA GLY A 205 -30.12 14.60 8.26
C GLY A 205 -30.82 13.30 8.70
N SER A 206 -31.87 12.85 8.01
CA SER A 206 -32.52 11.56 8.31
C SER A 206 -31.69 10.36 7.84
N ASN A 207 -31.01 10.48 6.69
CA ASN A 207 -30.07 9.50 6.13
C ASN A 207 -28.86 10.20 5.46
N PRO A 208 -28.03 10.95 6.21
CA PRO A 208 -27.01 11.80 5.61
C PRO A 208 -25.83 10.97 5.08
N ASN A 209 -25.16 11.49 4.04
CA ASN A 209 -23.83 11.03 3.64
C ASN A 209 -22.80 11.57 4.65
N ILE A 210 -22.29 10.71 5.55
CA ILE A 210 -21.34 11.12 6.60
C ILE A 210 -19.91 10.93 6.11
N ALA A 211 -19.23 12.04 5.80
CA ALA A 211 -17.82 12.00 5.36
C ALA A 211 -16.83 11.83 6.53
N VAL A 212 -17.11 12.48 7.67
CA VAL A 212 -16.30 12.40 8.89
C VAL A 212 -17.23 12.36 10.09
N ASP A 213 -17.10 11.34 10.93
CA ASP A 213 -17.77 11.24 12.22
C ASP A 213 -16.72 11.33 13.34
N ILE A 214 -16.95 12.18 14.33
CA ILE A 214 -16.01 12.44 15.44
C ILE A 214 -16.72 12.14 16.75
N GLN A 215 -16.85 10.85 17.07
CA GLN A 215 -17.39 10.41 18.34
C GLN A 215 -16.32 10.56 19.44
N ASN A 216 -16.63 11.33 20.48
CA ASN A 216 -15.77 11.51 21.65
C ASN A 216 -14.41 12.21 21.38
N GLY A 217 -14.27 12.93 20.27
CA GLY A 217 -13.05 13.65 19.89
C GLY A 217 -13.27 15.14 19.64
N VAL A 218 -12.19 15.87 19.39
CA VAL A 218 -12.21 17.29 18.98
C VAL A 218 -11.28 17.52 17.79
N VAL A 219 -11.56 18.55 16.99
CA VAL A 219 -10.64 19.01 15.95
C VAL A 219 -9.72 20.07 16.54
N ASN A 220 -8.44 19.73 16.74
CA ASN A 220 -7.44 20.70 17.18
C ASN A 220 -6.92 21.51 15.98
N GLY A 221 -6.86 22.84 16.12
CA GLY A 221 -6.34 23.74 15.08
C GLY A 221 -7.26 23.94 13.87
N PHE A 222 -8.58 23.72 14.01
CA PHE A 222 -9.56 23.94 12.94
C PHE A 222 -9.48 25.37 12.37
N ARG A 223 -9.45 25.47 11.03
CA ARG A 223 -9.45 26.74 10.30
C ARG A 223 -10.47 26.67 9.19
N MET A 224 -11.23 27.75 9.01
CA MET A 224 -12.20 27.91 7.93
C MET A 224 -11.54 28.63 6.76
N GLN A 225 -11.99 28.34 5.53
CA GLN A 225 -11.53 29.10 4.37
C GLN A 225 -12.08 30.54 4.44
N VAL A 226 -11.17 31.49 4.59
CA VAL A 226 -11.47 32.93 4.62
C VAL A 226 -11.07 33.57 3.30
N ARG A 227 -11.97 34.37 2.73
CA ARG A 227 -11.70 35.18 1.54
C ARG A 227 -11.91 36.66 1.85
N PRO A 228 -10.86 37.50 1.79
CA PRO A 228 -11.03 38.95 1.76
C PRO A 228 -11.43 39.39 0.35
N VAL A 229 -12.42 40.28 0.26
CA VAL A 229 -12.87 40.88 -0.99
C VAL A 229 -12.97 42.39 -0.86
N ASN A 230 -12.52 43.09 -1.89
CA ASN A 230 -12.69 44.52 -1.99
C ASN A 230 -13.75 44.83 -3.05
N ILE A 231 -14.87 45.40 -2.61
CA ILE A 231 -15.98 45.75 -3.50
C ILE A 231 -15.92 47.27 -3.70
N ASN A 232 -15.29 47.66 -4.81
CA ASN A 232 -15.12 49.06 -5.22
C ASN A 232 -15.85 49.33 -6.53
N ASN A 233 -16.39 50.55 -6.65
CA ASN A 233 -16.69 51.18 -7.93
C ASN A 233 -17.62 50.42 -8.89
N SER A 234 -18.85 50.11 -8.45
CA SER A 234 -19.93 49.96 -9.43
C SER A 234 -20.99 51.04 -9.14
N PRO A 235 -21.34 51.90 -10.12
CA PRO A 235 -22.47 52.81 -10.01
C PRO A 235 -23.82 52.09 -9.93
N PHE A 236 -23.83 50.76 -10.13
CA PHE A 236 -24.98 49.87 -9.94
C PHE A 236 -24.50 48.58 -9.26
N PHE A 237 -24.39 48.61 -7.93
CA PHE A 237 -24.18 47.44 -7.06
C PHE A 237 -22.90 46.64 -7.38
N GLY A 238 -21.82 46.87 -6.64
CA GLY A 238 -20.71 45.92 -6.64
C GLY A 238 -21.20 44.61 -6.02
N ALA A 239 -21.44 43.60 -6.85
CA ALA A 239 -21.98 42.31 -6.43
C ALA A 239 -20.85 41.28 -6.36
N TYR A 240 -20.60 40.72 -5.18
CA TYR A 240 -19.78 39.52 -5.03
C TYR A 240 -20.69 38.32 -4.81
N THR A 241 -20.51 37.24 -5.56
CA THR A 241 -21.22 35.98 -5.32
C THR A 241 -20.29 35.03 -4.59
N PHE A 242 -20.77 34.44 -3.49
CA PHE A 242 -20.03 33.42 -2.75
C PHE A 242 -19.58 32.28 -3.67
N GLY A 243 -18.30 31.95 -3.58
CA GLY A 243 -17.73 30.70 -4.08
C GLY A 243 -17.75 29.62 -3.00
N ASN A 244 -16.62 28.92 -2.86
CA ASN A 244 -16.44 27.81 -1.91
C ASN A 244 -15.96 28.26 -0.52
N GLU A 245 -15.65 29.55 -0.33
CA GLU A 245 -15.28 30.10 0.96
C GLU A 245 -16.42 30.03 1.98
N THR A 246 -16.06 29.76 3.23
CA THR A 246 -17.01 29.74 4.35
C THR A 246 -17.13 31.11 5.01
N VAL A 247 -16.03 31.85 5.07
CA VAL A 247 -15.97 33.20 5.66
C VAL A 247 -15.59 34.22 4.60
N LEU A 248 -16.41 35.26 4.46
CA LEU A 248 -16.16 36.39 3.57
C LEU A 248 -15.89 37.64 4.38
N VAL A 249 -14.75 38.27 4.14
CA VAL A 249 -14.37 39.55 4.74
C VAL A 249 -14.51 40.65 3.70
N VAL A 250 -15.45 41.57 3.91
CA VAL A 250 -15.89 42.54 2.91
C VAL A 250 -15.35 43.92 3.24
N TYR A 251 -14.47 44.42 2.37
CA TYR A 251 -14.03 45.80 2.32
C TYR A 251 -14.86 46.53 1.26
N ALA A 252 -15.93 47.18 1.69
CA ALA A 252 -16.78 47.98 0.80
C ALA A 252 -16.35 49.45 0.85
N SER A 253 -16.40 50.17 -0.28
CA SER A 253 -16.19 51.63 -0.35
C SER A 253 -17.47 52.42 -0.63
N ASN A 254 -18.58 51.71 -0.87
CA ASN A 254 -19.92 52.24 -1.13
C ASN A 254 -20.96 51.16 -0.80
N THR A 255 -22.25 51.45 -1.02
CA THR A 255 -23.30 50.45 -0.90
C THR A 255 -23.02 49.28 -1.85
N SER A 256 -22.69 48.13 -1.27
CA SER A 256 -22.26 46.92 -1.97
C SER A 256 -23.24 45.77 -1.74
N SER A 257 -23.17 44.72 -2.53
CA SER A 257 -23.94 43.50 -2.31
C SER A 257 -23.12 42.24 -2.33
N VAL A 258 -23.55 41.27 -1.54
CA VAL A 258 -23.00 39.91 -1.50
C VAL A 258 -24.15 38.95 -1.76
N THR A 259 -24.05 38.17 -2.81
CA THR A 259 -25.05 37.17 -3.21
C THR A 259 -24.68 35.81 -2.63
N LEU A 260 -25.63 35.20 -1.93
CA LEU A 260 -25.51 33.84 -1.41
C LEU A 260 -25.48 32.81 -2.55
N PRO A 261 -24.86 31.63 -2.34
CA PRO A 261 -24.78 30.61 -3.37
C PRO A 261 -26.15 30.27 -3.98
N SER A 262 -26.18 30.05 -5.28
CA SER A 262 -27.40 29.66 -6.00
C SER A 262 -27.70 28.15 -5.92
N ASN A 263 -26.77 27.36 -5.38
CA ASN A 263 -26.89 25.91 -5.20
C ASN A 263 -26.35 25.40 -3.84
N PRO A 264 -26.81 25.94 -2.69
CA PRO A 264 -26.42 25.41 -1.39
C PRO A 264 -26.91 23.98 -1.14
N GLN A 265 -26.14 23.27 -0.33
CA GLN A 265 -26.49 22.01 0.31
C GLN A 265 -26.95 22.26 1.75
N VAL A 266 -27.80 21.39 2.31
CA VAL A 266 -28.26 21.53 3.70
C VAL A 266 -27.06 21.57 4.64
N GLY A 267 -27.08 22.50 5.59
CA GLY A 267 -25.98 22.74 6.50
C GLY A 267 -24.87 23.63 5.95
N ASP A 268 -24.99 24.14 4.70
CA ASP A 268 -24.06 25.14 4.19
C ASP A 268 -24.07 26.37 5.11
N ILE A 269 -22.90 26.71 5.65
CA ILE A 269 -22.71 27.86 6.53
C ILE A 269 -21.96 28.95 5.76
N ARG A 270 -22.39 30.20 5.91
CA ARG A 270 -21.64 31.37 5.43
C ARG A 270 -21.55 32.42 6.53
N TYR A 271 -20.34 32.90 6.81
CA TYR A 271 -20.09 33.97 7.75
C TYR A 271 -19.56 35.20 7.01
N ILE A 272 -20.27 36.32 7.12
CA ILE A 272 -19.91 37.57 6.46
C ILE A 272 -19.47 38.56 7.52
N ILE A 273 -18.30 39.15 7.31
CA ILE A 273 -17.75 40.22 8.13
C ILE A 273 -17.61 41.44 7.23
N GLY A 274 -18.44 42.47 7.41
CA GLY A 274 -18.11 43.78 6.85
C GLY A 274 -16.98 44.39 7.67
N VAL A 275 -16.04 45.13 7.06
CA VAL A 275 -14.93 45.76 7.78
C VAL A 275 -15.05 47.29 7.79
N ASN A 276 -15.61 47.87 6.73
CA ASN A 276 -15.78 49.31 6.61
C ASN A 276 -17.21 49.72 7.00
N ASN A 277 -17.42 51.02 7.25
CA ASN A 277 -18.71 51.60 7.63
C ASN A 277 -19.70 51.80 6.45
N HIS A 278 -19.58 51.00 5.40
CA HIS A 278 -20.44 51.07 4.23
C HIS A 278 -21.51 49.97 4.26
N ASN A 279 -22.71 50.28 3.77
CA ASN A 279 -23.80 49.31 3.74
C ASN A 279 -23.44 48.15 2.80
N VAL A 280 -23.52 46.92 3.30
CA VAL A 280 -23.42 45.70 2.49
C VAL A 280 -24.76 44.99 2.54
N LEU A 281 -25.36 44.73 1.39
CA LEU A 281 -26.60 43.99 1.27
C LEU A 281 -26.31 42.51 1.04
N LEU A 282 -26.76 41.65 1.93
CA LEU A 282 -26.79 40.21 1.69
C LEU A 282 -28.00 39.89 0.81
N ILE A 283 -27.79 39.22 -0.31
CA ILE A 283 -28.81 38.91 -1.31
C ILE A 283 -29.01 37.39 -1.39
N GLY A 284 -30.25 36.95 -1.20
CA GLY A 284 -30.72 35.61 -1.57
C GLY A 284 -31.36 35.63 -2.96
N SER A 285 -31.86 34.48 -3.42
CA SER A 285 -32.66 34.41 -4.65
C SER A 285 -34.15 34.27 -4.34
N SER A 286 -35.01 34.44 -5.34
CA SER A 286 -36.45 34.20 -5.20
C SER A 286 -36.79 32.76 -4.78
N SER A 287 -35.95 31.79 -5.15
CA SER A 287 -36.08 30.38 -4.77
C SER A 287 -35.29 29.99 -3.51
N ARG A 288 -34.40 30.86 -3.03
CA ARG A 288 -33.49 30.63 -1.90
C ARG A 288 -33.40 31.89 -1.06
N GLN A 289 -34.54 32.24 -0.47
CA GLN A 289 -34.73 33.48 0.27
C GLN A 289 -34.03 33.43 1.63
N ILE A 290 -33.78 34.59 2.21
CA ILE A 290 -33.23 34.74 3.56
C ILE A 290 -34.40 34.80 4.54
N LYS A 291 -34.31 34.07 5.65
CA LYS A 291 -35.31 34.08 6.73
C LYS A 291 -34.71 34.75 7.98
N PRO A 292 -35.04 36.04 8.25
CA PRO A 292 -34.57 36.75 9.43
C PRO A 292 -35.43 36.41 10.66
N GLY A 293 -35.15 35.27 11.29
CA GLY A 293 -35.93 34.83 12.45
C GLY A 293 -37.38 34.50 12.13
N HIS A 294 -38.34 35.05 12.89
CA HIS A 294 -39.77 34.73 12.78
C HIS A 294 -40.54 35.53 11.72
N VAL A 295 -39.89 36.42 10.97
CA VAL A 295 -40.57 37.21 9.92
C VAL A 295 -40.62 36.47 8.58
N SER A 296 -41.43 36.99 7.66
CA SER A 296 -41.52 36.46 6.29
C SER A 296 -40.15 36.43 5.59
N PRO A 297 -39.88 35.43 4.74
CA PRO A 297 -38.64 35.38 3.97
C PRO A 297 -38.48 36.61 3.07
N VAL A 298 -37.25 37.08 2.93
CA VAL A 298 -36.88 38.27 2.15
C VAL A 298 -35.77 37.91 1.16
N ASN A 299 -35.71 38.65 0.05
CA ASN A 299 -34.65 38.46 -0.95
C ASN A 299 -33.33 39.15 -0.55
N SER A 300 -33.37 40.06 0.43
CA SER A 300 -32.16 40.76 0.85
C SER A 300 -32.23 41.28 2.28
N VAL A 301 -31.09 41.31 2.96
CA VAL A 301 -30.93 41.84 4.33
C VAL A 301 -29.66 42.69 4.40
N SER A 302 -29.72 43.86 5.04
CA SER A 302 -28.52 44.68 5.27
C SER A 302 -27.64 44.09 6.37
N ILE A 303 -26.34 44.00 6.10
CA ILE A 303 -25.31 43.47 7.01
C ILE A 303 -24.84 44.56 7.99
N ILE A 304 -24.83 45.84 7.56
CA ILE A 304 -24.32 47.01 8.29
C ILE A 304 -25.40 48.12 8.37
N GLY A 305 -25.73 48.55 9.58
CA GLY A 305 -26.45 49.81 9.86
C GLY A 305 -25.48 50.98 10.04
N GLN A 306 -25.87 52.19 9.64
CA GLN A 306 -25.05 53.41 9.59
C GLN A 306 -24.52 53.93 10.97
N SER A 307 -23.70 53.16 11.69
CA SER A 307 -23.04 53.65 12.91
C SER A 307 -21.54 53.38 12.87
N SER A 308 -20.77 54.37 13.30
CA SER A 308 -19.31 54.44 13.21
C SER A 308 -18.56 53.51 14.17
N SER A 309 -19.25 52.70 14.97
CA SER A 309 -18.62 52.04 16.11
C SER A 309 -18.35 50.54 15.95
N TYR A 310 -19.03 49.81 15.04
CA TYR A 310 -18.72 48.39 14.79
C TYR A 310 -19.06 47.97 13.35
N PRO A 311 -18.15 47.31 12.64
CA PRO A 311 -18.49 46.60 11.41
C PRO A 311 -19.43 45.44 11.74
N GLY A 312 -20.63 45.43 11.17
CA GLY A 312 -21.61 44.36 11.42
C GLY A 312 -21.18 43.05 10.77
N SER A 313 -21.33 41.93 11.50
CA SER A 313 -21.21 40.58 10.96
C SER A 313 -22.58 39.91 10.86
N LYS A 314 -22.69 38.92 9.96
CA LYS A 314 -23.89 38.10 9.79
C LYS A 314 -23.48 36.66 9.53
N PHE A 315 -24.20 35.74 10.14
CA PHE A 315 -24.01 34.31 9.97
C PHE A 315 -25.31 33.73 9.43
N VAL A 316 -25.21 32.96 8.34
CA VAL A 316 -26.35 32.27 7.75
C VAL A 316 -26.06 30.79 7.59
N ILE A 317 -27.11 29.98 7.73
CA ILE A 317 -27.08 28.54 7.46
C ILE A 317 -28.24 28.17 6.52
N TRP A 318 -27.98 27.28 5.56
CA TRP A 318 -29.02 26.74 4.69
C TRP A 318 -29.72 25.55 5.34
N ASP A 319 -31.04 25.62 5.51
CA ASP A 319 -31.84 24.54 6.11
C ASP A 319 -32.44 23.56 5.09
N GLY A 320 -32.24 23.81 3.79
CA GLY A 320 -32.88 23.06 2.69
C GLY A 320 -33.89 23.89 1.90
N ASN A 321 -34.46 24.93 2.50
CA ASN A 321 -35.49 25.78 1.90
C ASN A 321 -35.14 27.29 1.98
N TYR A 322 -34.50 27.71 3.06
CA TYR A 322 -34.17 29.11 3.34
C TYR A 322 -32.74 29.24 3.90
N TRP A 323 -32.15 30.42 3.65
CA TRP A 323 -30.98 30.87 4.39
C TRP A 323 -31.42 31.45 5.73
N LEU A 324 -31.28 30.69 6.80
CA LEU A 324 -31.61 31.14 8.15
C LEU A 324 -30.58 32.15 8.61
N LEU A 325 -31.01 33.39 8.85
CA LEU A 325 -30.15 34.41 9.41
C LEU A 325 -30.13 34.29 10.93
N LEU A 326 -28.94 34.05 11.47
CA LEU A 326 -28.72 33.95 12.91
C LEU A 326 -28.35 35.32 13.45
N SER A 327 -29.06 35.74 14.50
CA SER A 327 -28.66 36.90 15.30
C SER A 327 -27.47 36.49 16.16
N ILE A 328 -26.32 37.13 15.91
CA ILE A 328 -25.10 36.97 16.69
C ILE A 328 -24.90 38.20 17.56
#